data_AF-A0AA47M3J6-F1
#
_entry.id   AF-A0AA47M3J6-F1
#
_cell.length_a   1.000
_cell.length_b   1.000
_cell.length_c   1.000
_cell.angle_alpha   90.00
_cell.angle_beta   90.00
_cell.angle_gamma   90.00
#
_symmetry.space_group_name_H-M   'P 1'
#
loop_
_entity.id
_entity.type
_entity.pdbx_description
1 polymer ?
#
loop_
_entity_poly.entity_id
_entity_poly.type
_entity_poly.pdbx_seq_one_letter_code
_entity_poly.pdbx_strand_id
1 'polypeptide(L)'
;MAFQNRLALDMLLAEKGGVCAMFEDQCCTFIPNNTAPDGSVTKALAGLRALSNQMAEDSGVENPLEEWFTGVFGRWKAFMMSLFMSIAVFSRIPCMRALIVKLINRAITAESEKNLQMLLYPTEERESHSWENVYMG
;
A
#
# COMPACT_ATOMS: atom_id res chain seq x y z
N MET A 1 19.53 -6.02 12.83
CA MET A 1 19.94 -5.06 11.77
C MET A 1 20.82 -5.68 10.66
N ALA A 2 21.60 -6.74 10.89
CA ALA A 2 22.44 -7.35 9.84
C ALA A 2 21.66 -8.17 8.77
N PHE A 3 20.44 -8.61 9.07
CA PHE A 3 19.65 -9.47 8.17
C PHE A 3 19.15 -8.72 6.92
N GLN A 4 18.75 -7.45 7.07
CA GLN A 4 18.33 -6.61 5.94
C GLN A 4 19.50 -6.34 4.98
N ASN A 5 20.70 -6.07 5.51
CA ASN A 5 21.90 -5.87 4.68
C ASN A 5 22.30 -7.14 3.93
N ARG A 6 22.10 -8.32 4.54
CA ARG A 6 22.43 -9.60 3.91
C ARG A 6 21.47 -9.92 2.75
N LEU A 7 20.18 -9.68 2.93
CA LEU A 7 19.18 -9.87 1.88
C LEU A 7 19.39 -8.93 0.69
N ALA A 8 19.78 -7.67 0.94
CA ALA A 8 20.11 -6.72 -0.12
C ALA A 8 21.34 -7.16 -0.93
N LEU A 9 22.37 -7.70 -0.26
CA LEU A 9 23.55 -8.23 -0.93
C LEU A 9 23.23 -9.50 -1.75
N ASP A 10 22.43 -10.41 -1.20
CA ASP A 10 21.98 -11.63 -1.88
C ASP A 10 21.12 -11.31 -3.11
N MET A 11 20.30 -10.26 -3.05
CA MET A 11 19.47 -9.82 -4.18
C MET A 11 20.31 -9.16 -5.30
N LEU A 12 21.31 -8.34 -4.94
CA LEU A 12 22.27 -7.78 -5.91
C LEU A 12 23.13 -8.86 -6.56
N LEU A 13 23.53 -9.88 -5.80
CA LEU A 13 24.25 -11.03 -6.32
C LEU A 13 23.35 -11.85 -7.24
N ALA A 14 22.09 -12.10 -6.88
CA ALA A 14 21.15 -12.89 -7.69
C ALA A 14 20.85 -12.25 -9.05
N GLU A 15 20.70 -10.93 -9.13
CA GLU A 15 20.49 -10.19 -10.38
C GLU A 15 21.71 -10.28 -11.31
N LYS A 16 22.91 -10.48 -10.75
CA LYS A 16 24.16 -10.70 -11.48
C LYS A 16 24.52 -12.18 -11.68
N GLY A 17 23.62 -13.11 -11.34
CA GLY A 17 23.81 -14.56 -11.52
C GLY A 17 24.51 -15.28 -10.34
N GLY A 18 24.54 -14.66 -9.18
CA GLY A 18 25.25 -15.11 -7.97
C GLY A 18 26.74 -14.80 -8.02
N VAL A 19 27.46 -15.12 -6.93
CA VAL A 19 28.93 -14.93 -6.85
C VAL A 19 29.66 -15.67 -7.99
N CYS A 20 29.08 -16.75 -8.51
CA CYS A 20 29.69 -17.58 -9.55
C CYS A 20 29.67 -16.96 -10.94
N ALA A 21 28.63 -16.18 -11.28
CA ALA A 21 28.52 -15.53 -12.59
C ALA A 21 29.46 -14.31 -12.74
N MET A 22 29.90 -13.71 -11.63
CA MET A 22 30.86 -12.59 -11.67
C MET A 22 32.32 -13.06 -11.82
N PHE A 23 32.61 -14.32 -11.46
CA PHE A 23 33.97 -14.86 -11.46
C PHE A 23 34.25 -15.84 -12.61
N GLU A 24 33.31 -16.03 -13.55
CA GLU A 24 33.40 -16.89 -14.77
C GLU A 24 34.23 -18.18 -14.56
N ASP A 25 35.56 -18.11 -14.65
CA ASP A 25 36.50 -19.24 -14.54
C ASP A 25 37.08 -19.51 -13.13
N GLN A 26 36.85 -18.65 -12.12
CA GLN A 26 37.37 -18.79 -10.74
C GLN A 26 36.27 -19.05 -9.69
N CYS A 27 35.14 -19.62 -10.09
CA CYS A 27 34.10 -20.04 -9.17
C CYS A 27 34.46 -21.37 -8.48
N CYS A 28 35.01 -21.29 -7.26
CA CYS A 28 35.47 -22.43 -6.47
C CYS A 28 34.36 -23.20 -5.72
N THR A 29 33.27 -23.59 -6.38
CA THR A 29 32.34 -24.61 -5.83
C THR A 29 32.27 -25.82 -6.72
N PHE A 30 33.41 -26.50 -6.88
CA PHE A 30 33.45 -27.83 -7.47
C PHE A 30 33.10 -28.84 -6.37
N ILE A 31 31.83 -29.24 -6.28
CA ILE A 31 31.40 -30.40 -5.50
C ILE A 31 31.31 -31.60 -6.47
N PRO A 32 32.36 -32.44 -6.56
CA PRO A 32 32.41 -33.53 -7.53
C PRO A 32 31.53 -34.69 -7.04
N ASN A 33 30.22 -34.61 -7.33
CA ASN A 33 29.33 -35.75 -7.57
C ASN A 33 27.91 -35.31 -7.97
N ASN A 34 27.52 -34.08 -7.63
CA ASN A 34 26.13 -33.60 -7.79
C ASN A 34 26.00 -32.33 -8.67
N THR A 35 27.11 -31.81 -9.19
CA THR A 35 27.18 -30.58 -10.03
C THR A 35 27.67 -30.86 -11.45
N ALA A 36 27.77 -32.14 -11.85
CA ALA A 36 27.90 -32.52 -13.25
C ALA A 36 26.70 -31.97 -14.06
N PRO A 37 26.76 -31.89 -15.41
CA PRO A 37 25.61 -31.53 -16.23
C PRO A 37 24.35 -32.36 -15.92
N ASP A 38 24.51 -33.61 -15.45
CA ASP A 38 23.43 -34.50 -14.98
C ASP A 38 23.30 -34.59 -13.44
N GLY A 39 23.95 -33.67 -12.72
CA GLY A 39 23.96 -33.64 -11.27
C GLY A 39 22.62 -33.23 -10.66
N SER A 40 22.32 -33.76 -9.47
CA SER A 40 21.08 -33.49 -8.72
C SER A 40 20.81 -32.00 -8.50
N VAL A 41 21.88 -31.20 -8.28
CA VAL A 41 21.77 -29.75 -8.02
C VAL A 41 21.46 -28.99 -9.31
N THR A 42 22.12 -29.33 -10.42
CA THR A 42 21.86 -28.73 -11.73
C THR A 42 20.43 -29.00 -12.19
N LYS A 43 19.94 -30.22 -11.96
CA LYS A 43 18.54 -30.62 -12.25
C LYS A 43 17.53 -29.89 -11.36
N ALA A 44 17.82 -29.73 -10.07
CA ALA A 44 16.97 -28.97 -9.15
C ALA A 44 16.93 -27.48 -9.54
N LEU A 45 18.06 -26.89 -9.93
CA LEU A 45 18.14 -25.49 -10.38
C LEU A 45 17.40 -25.29 -11.72
N ALA A 46 17.53 -26.24 -12.66
CA ALA A 46 16.78 -26.24 -13.90
C ALA A 46 15.26 -26.35 -13.65
N GLY A 47 14.85 -27.22 -12.72
CA GLY A 47 13.46 -27.34 -12.29
C GLY A 47 12.91 -26.07 -11.63
N LEU A 48 13.71 -25.42 -10.78
CA LEU A 48 13.35 -24.14 -10.16
C LEU A 48 13.22 -23.01 -11.20
N ARG A 49 14.11 -22.95 -12.21
CA ARG A 49 14.00 -22.00 -13.32
C ARG A 49 12.75 -22.25 -14.17
N ALA A 50 12.48 -23.51 -14.50
CA ALA A 50 11.29 -23.88 -15.24
C ALA A 50 10.01 -23.51 -14.46
N LEU A 51 9.98 -23.79 -13.16
CA LEU A 51 8.87 -23.42 -12.29
C LEU A 51 8.73 -21.90 -12.15
N SER A 52 9.83 -21.15 -12.06
CA SER A 52 9.80 -19.68 -12.04
C SER A 52 9.27 -19.08 -13.34
N ASN A 53 9.64 -19.67 -14.48
CA ASN A 53 9.15 -19.23 -15.79
C ASN A 53 7.65 -19.55 -15.94
N GLN A 54 7.24 -20.76 -15.55
CA GLN A 54 5.81 -21.13 -15.52
C GLN A 54 5.03 -20.24 -14.58
N MET A 55 5.54 -19.94 -13.38
CA MET A 55 4.88 -18.99 -12.50
C MET A 55 4.82 -17.59 -13.09
N ALA A 56 5.80 -17.14 -13.87
CA ALA A 56 5.75 -15.84 -14.53
C ALA A 56 4.73 -15.80 -15.68
N GLU A 57 4.59 -16.91 -16.41
CA GLU A 57 3.61 -17.09 -17.49
C GLU A 57 2.18 -17.26 -16.92
N ASP A 58 1.98 -18.15 -15.95
CA ASP A 58 0.71 -18.38 -15.24
C ASP A 58 0.33 -17.24 -14.31
N SER A 59 1.29 -16.41 -13.87
CA SER A 59 0.98 -15.16 -13.18
C SER A 59 0.05 -14.31 -14.03
N GLY A 60 0.06 -14.49 -15.36
CA GLY A 60 -1.08 -14.16 -16.21
C GLY A 60 -1.61 -12.77 -15.91
N VAL A 61 -0.72 -11.84 -15.55
CA VAL A 61 -1.06 -10.44 -15.33
C VAL A 61 -1.12 -9.80 -16.71
N GLU A 62 -1.91 -10.42 -17.58
CA GLU A 62 -2.67 -9.72 -18.59
C GLU A 62 -3.64 -8.88 -17.78
N ASN A 63 -3.17 -7.73 -17.27
CA ASN A 63 -4.07 -6.76 -16.70
C ASN A 63 -4.97 -6.36 -17.87
N PRO A 64 -6.26 -6.74 -17.92
CA PRO A 64 -7.14 -6.30 -19.01
C PRO A 64 -7.18 -4.77 -19.07
N LEU A 65 -6.91 -4.13 -17.93
CA LEU A 65 -6.68 -2.70 -17.80
C LEU A 65 -5.39 -2.23 -18.48
N GLU A 66 -4.27 -2.93 -18.38
CA GLU A 66 -3.03 -2.51 -19.06
C GLU A 66 -3.16 -2.66 -20.57
N GLU A 67 -3.77 -3.74 -21.07
CA GLU A 67 -4.05 -3.92 -22.51
C GLU A 67 -5.00 -2.86 -23.05
N TRP A 68 -6.11 -2.60 -22.37
CA TRP A 68 -7.02 -1.51 -22.72
C TRP A 68 -6.31 -0.15 -22.70
N PHE A 69 -5.50 0.11 -21.66
CA PHE A 69 -4.77 1.36 -21.52
C PHE A 69 -3.66 1.52 -22.57
N THR A 70 -2.98 0.43 -22.96
CA THR A 70 -2.05 0.44 -24.09
C THR A 70 -2.76 0.63 -25.41
N GLY A 71 -3.97 0.09 -25.59
CA GLY A 71 -4.81 0.36 -26.76
C GLY A 71 -5.23 1.83 -26.87
N VAL A 72 -5.60 2.45 -25.74
CA VAL A 72 -6.08 3.85 -25.70
C VAL A 72 -4.92 4.86 -25.77
N PHE A 73 -3.82 4.63 -25.05
CA PHE A 73 -2.73 5.60 -24.91
C PHE A 73 -1.49 5.26 -25.74
N GLY A 74 -1.37 4.02 -26.23
CA GLY A 74 -0.29 3.59 -27.11
C GLY A 74 1.10 3.95 -26.58
N ARG A 75 1.85 4.71 -27.38
CA ARG A 75 3.22 5.17 -27.05
C ARG A 75 3.29 6.13 -25.86
N TRP A 76 2.19 6.78 -25.49
CA TRP A 76 2.15 7.74 -24.37
C TRP A 76 1.83 7.09 -23.02
N LYS A 77 1.72 5.75 -22.95
CA LYS A 77 1.33 5.02 -21.71
C LYS A 77 2.19 5.42 -20.51
N ALA A 78 3.51 5.55 -20.70
CA ALA A 78 4.44 5.83 -19.61
C ALA A 78 4.24 7.23 -19.03
N PHE A 79 4.00 8.22 -19.90
CA PHE A 79 3.67 9.59 -19.48
C PHE A 79 2.35 9.65 -18.72
N MET A 80 1.34 8.92 -19.18
CA MET A 80 0.02 8.92 -18.55
C MET A 80 0.05 8.20 -17.19
N MET A 81 0.75 7.08 -17.07
CA MET A 81 0.95 6.41 -15.79
C MET A 81 1.66 7.31 -14.77
N SER A 82 2.70 8.03 -15.20
CA SER A 82 3.38 9.01 -14.34
C SER A 82 2.44 10.14 -13.89
N LEU A 83 1.61 10.66 -14.81
CA LEU A 83 0.63 11.70 -14.52
C LEU A 83 -0.44 11.23 -13.52
N PHE A 84 -1.00 10.04 -13.70
CA PHE A 84 -2.00 9.48 -12.78
C PHE A 84 -1.42 9.27 -11.38
N MET A 85 -0.19 8.76 -11.27
CA MET A 85 0.48 8.60 -9.98
C MET A 85 0.72 9.95 -9.30
N SER A 86 1.13 10.96 -10.07
CA SER A 86 1.28 12.33 -9.57
C SER A 86 -0.05 12.87 -9.03
N ILE A 87 -1.12 12.82 -9.82
CA ILE A 87 -2.46 13.30 -9.43
C ILE A 87 -2.98 12.54 -8.19
N ALA A 88 -2.76 11.23 -8.12
CA ALA A 88 -3.17 10.42 -6.97
C ALA A 88 -2.48 10.86 -5.66
N VAL A 89 -1.22 11.29 -5.73
CA VAL A 89 -0.50 11.81 -4.57
C VAL A 89 -0.99 13.22 -4.21
N PHE A 90 -1.13 14.10 -5.20
CA PHE A 90 -1.55 15.49 -4.96
C PHE A 90 -3.00 15.61 -4.50
N SER A 91 -3.90 14.73 -4.92
CA SER A 91 -5.32 14.75 -4.53
C SER A 91 -5.57 14.24 -3.11
N ARG A 92 -4.70 13.36 -2.57
CA ARG A 92 -4.85 12.83 -1.21
C ARG A 92 -4.72 13.92 -0.14
N ILE A 93 -3.80 14.88 -0.32
CA ILE A 93 -3.53 15.93 0.67
C ILE A 93 -4.75 16.86 0.91
N PRO A 94 -5.37 17.47 -0.12
CA PRO A 94 -6.55 18.32 0.06
C PRO A 94 -7.79 17.50 0.46
N CYS A 95 -7.96 16.27 -0.06
CA CYS A 95 -9.08 15.42 0.31
C CYS A 95 -9.03 15.01 1.79
N MET A 96 -7.87 14.60 2.30
CA MET A 96 -7.72 14.27 3.72
C MET A 96 -7.96 15.50 4.60
N ARG A 97 -7.46 16.68 4.22
CA ARG A 97 -7.75 17.93 4.94
C ARG A 97 -9.24 18.26 4.94
N ALA A 98 -9.92 18.14 3.80
CA ALA A 98 -11.35 18.43 3.68
C ALA A 98 -12.19 17.47 4.54
N LEU A 99 -11.83 16.19 4.58
CA LEU A 99 -12.53 15.20 5.41
C LEU A 99 -12.30 15.48 6.90
N ILE A 100 -11.07 15.76 7.32
CA ILE A 100 -10.75 16.10 8.71
C ILE A 100 -11.51 17.35 9.16
N VAL A 101 -11.52 18.42 8.34
CA VAL A 101 -12.27 19.65 8.65
C VAL A 101 -13.76 19.39 8.74
N LYS A 102 -14.32 18.54 7.86
CA LYS A 102 -15.73 18.14 7.94
C LYS A 102 -16.06 17.35 9.21
N LEU A 103 -15.16 16.47 9.67
CA LEU A 103 -15.34 15.72 10.91
C LEU A 103 -15.23 16.62 12.15
N ILE A 104 -14.26 17.55 12.17
CA ILE A 104 -14.11 18.54 13.25
C ILE A 104 -15.36 19.42 13.34
N ASN A 105 -15.83 19.97 12.21
CA ASN A 105 -17.04 20.80 12.21
C ASN A 105 -18.25 20.03 12.73
N ARG A 106 -18.44 18.77 12.32
CA ARG A 106 -19.54 17.94 12.84
C ARG A 106 -19.43 17.68 14.35
N ALA A 107 -18.22 17.44 14.86
CA ALA A 107 -18.00 17.25 16.29
C ALA A 107 -18.29 18.53 17.09
N ILE A 108 -17.81 19.68 16.62
CA ILE A 108 -18.06 20.99 17.25
C ILE A 108 -19.55 21.33 17.24
N THR A 109 -20.26 21.11 16.13
CA THR A 109 -21.70 21.40 16.06
C THR A 109 -22.48 20.50 17.02
N ALA A 110 -22.15 19.20 17.08
CA ALA A 110 -22.78 18.26 18.01
C ALA A 110 -22.51 18.61 19.48
N GLU A 111 -21.33 19.15 19.79
CA GLU A 111 -21.00 19.60 21.15
C GLU A 111 -21.67 20.94 21.48
N SER A 112 -21.75 21.87 20.51
CA SER A 112 -22.49 23.13 20.69
C SER A 112 -23.98 22.91 20.92
N GLU A 113 -24.60 21.95 20.24
CA GLU A 113 -26.02 21.64 20.39
C GLU A 113 -26.30 21.03 21.77
N LYS A 114 -25.45 20.12 22.23
CA LYS A 114 -25.53 19.55 23.59
C LYS A 114 -25.31 20.60 24.67
N ASN A 115 -24.31 21.47 24.51
CA ASN A 115 -24.04 22.55 25.45
C ASN A 115 -25.18 23.58 25.48
N LEU A 116 -25.77 23.91 24.33
CA LEU A 116 -26.93 24.80 24.25
C LEU A 116 -28.16 24.19 24.92
N GLN A 117 -28.43 22.91 24.69
CA GLN A 117 -29.52 22.18 25.36
C GLN A 117 -29.30 22.09 26.88
N MET A 118 -28.06 21.85 27.33
CA MET A 118 -27.71 21.82 28.75
C MET A 118 -27.83 23.20 29.42
N LEU A 119 -27.59 24.30 28.69
CA LEU A 119 -27.75 25.66 29.21
C LEU A 119 -29.20 26.14 29.23
N LEU A 120 -30.04 25.66 28.30
CA LEU A 120 -31.48 25.97 28.24
C LEU A 120 -32.31 25.17 29.25
N TYR A 121 -31.88 23.95 29.60
CA TYR A 121 -32.56 23.11 30.59
C TYR A 121 -32.77 23.80 31.97
N PRO A 122 -31.75 24.38 32.63
CA PRO A 122 -31.93 25.03 33.93
C PRO A 122 -32.73 26.34 33.86
N THR A 123 -32.83 26.99 32.69
CA THR A 123 -33.64 28.20 32.52
C THR A 123 -35.12 27.87 32.40
N GLU A 124 -35.47 26.81 31.68
CA GLU A 124 -36.87 26.39 31.47
C GLU A 124 -37.49 25.79 32.75
N GLU A 125 -36.71 25.03 33.54
CA GLU A 125 -37.15 24.55 34.86
C GLU A 125 -37.32 25.71 35.87
N ARG A 126 -36.41 26.70 35.85
CA ARG A 126 -36.51 27.87 36.74
C ARG A 126 -37.72 28.74 36.43
N GLU A 127 -38.03 28.92 35.15
CA GLU A 127 -39.21 29.67 34.72
C GLU A 127 -40.49 28.91 35.09
N SER A 128 -40.54 27.60 34.87
CA SER A 128 -41.69 26.75 35.23
C SER A 128 -42.02 26.78 36.73
N HIS A 129 -41.02 26.59 37.60
CA HIS A 129 -41.20 26.74 39.05
C HIS A 129 -41.58 28.18 39.46
N SER A 130 -41.12 29.20 38.74
CA SER A 130 -41.51 30.59 39.01
C SER A 130 -43.00 30.82 38.75
N TRP A 131 -43.55 30.29 37.66
CA TRP A 131 -44.98 30.39 37.37
C TRP A 131 -45.82 29.61 38.38
N GLU A 132 -45.43 28.39 38.76
CA GLU A 132 -46.17 27.59 39.75
C GLU A 132 -46.29 28.28 41.12
N ASN A 133 -45.24 28.98 41.56
CA ASN A 133 -45.27 29.75 42.81
C ASN A 133 -46.20 30.98 42.74
N VAL A 134 -46.39 31.55 41.55
CA VAL A 134 -47.30 32.70 41.35
C VAL A 134 -48.77 32.27 41.31
N TYR A 135 -49.07 31.07 40.81
CA TYR A 135 -50.46 30.58 40.72
C TYR A 135 -50.96 29.89 42.01
N MET A 136 -50.07 29.47 42.90
CA MET A 136 -50.40 28.79 44.17
C MET A 136 -50.37 29.68 45.41
N GLY A 137 -50.10 30.99 45.27
CA GLY A 137 -50.19 32.00 46.34
C GLY A 137 -51.39 32.92 46.17
#